data_AF-A0A6A6ADC3-F1
#
_entry.id   AF-A0A6A6ADC3-F1
#
_cell.length_a   1.000
_cell.length_b   1.000
_cell.length_c   1.000
_cell.angle_alpha   90.00
_cell.angle_beta   90.00
_cell.angle_gamma   90.00
#
_symmetry.space_group_name_H-M   'P 1'
#
loop_
_entity.id
_entity.type
_entity.pdbx_description
1 polymer ?
#
loop_
_entity_poly.entity_id
_entity_poly.type
_entity_poly.pdbx_seq_one_letter_code
_entity_poly.pdbx_strand_id
1 'polypeptide(L)'
;MDVVFLPRTTERPANKRFRVPWTKKNIPLKNTIFFNKAKHCEEWHQSIDACIDTLHPSDARFPYVFLYQHTDTYLKKKGKIDQTDIDTRLIILIDTHEARDVAIAAAAPFMTTGSARLRALLHVDLNVTQGSYWGLETWLQSLIAANHGNPASVTDLEALWARKLLPFSNYGSSPAGRYLQGVSKVLREFSTPNMGSVPEFATLTRRAIMDFAAQLEGMRLRCQWTAAYAAVAWMMELTRTGPAATILERLSPEQLLDSEFPEWRVWANWRPHSKRIAR
;
A
#
# COMPACT_ATOMS: atom_id res chain seq x y z
N MET A 1 -8.74 -29.23 32.09
CA MET A 1 -8.14 -27.91 32.41
C MET A 1 -8.03 -27.16 31.10
N ASP A 2 -9.05 -26.37 30.77
CA ASP A 2 -9.14 -25.67 29.50
C ASP A 2 -8.37 -24.35 29.56
N VAL A 3 -7.31 -24.26 28.76
CA VAL A 3 -6.48 -23.07 28.66
C VAL A 3 -7.12 -22.16 27.61
N VAL A 4 -7.85 -21.16 28.08
CA VAL A 4 -8.40 -20.08 27.24
C VAL A 4 -7.24 -19.21 26.77
N PHE A 5 -6.87 -19.33 25.49
CA PHE A 5 -5.94 -18.43 24.83
C PHE A 5 -6.63 -17.09 24.58
N LEU A 6 -6.41 -16.12 25.46
CA LEU A 6 -6.73 -14.73 25.17
C LEU A 6 -5.75 -14.20 24.10
N PRO A 7 -6.25 -13.57 23.01
CA PRO A 7 -5.38 -12.98 22.01
C PRO A 7 -4.58 -11.83 22.65
N ARG A 8 -3.25 -11.88 22.50
CA ARG A 8 -2.37 -10.76 22.85
C ARG A 8 -2.79 -9.54 22.03
N THR A 9 -3.37 -8.55 22.70
CA THR A 9 -3.41 -7.17 22.21
C THR A 9 -1.97 -6.66 22.13
N THR A 10 -1.34 -6.84 20.96
CA THR A 10 -0.14 -6.08 20.61
C THR A 10 -0.52 -4.61 20.61
N GLU A 11 -0.08 -3.87 21.63
CA GLU A 11 -0.08 -2.42 21.62
C GLU A 11 0.66 -1.96 20.37
N ARG A 12 -0.09 -1.47 19.38
CA ARG A 12 0.46 -0.85 18.19
C ARG A 12 1.19 0.39 18.71
N PRO A 13 2.52 0.51 18.57
CA PRO A 13 3.23 1.71 19.02
C PRO A 13 2.55 2.90 18.37
N ALA A 14 2.28 3.96 19.14
CA ALA A 14 1.67 5.18 18.65
C ALA A 14 2.48 5.65 17.44
N ASN A 15 1.99 5.28 16.26
CA ASN A 15 2.62 5.56 14.98
C ASN A 15 2.40 7.05 14.81
N LYS A 16 3.32 7.85 15.36
CA LYS A 16 3.44 9.25 15.00
C LYS A 16 3.50 9.22 13.49
N ARG A 17 2.42 9.67 12.83
CA ARG A 17 2.35 9.81 11.37
C ARG A 17 3.63 10.53 10.99
N PHE A 18 4.60 9.80 10.46
CA PHE A 18 5.90 10.38 10.14
C PHE A 18 5.65 11.27 8.94
N ARG A 19 5.50 12.56 9.26
CA ARG A 19 5.15 13.62 8.33
C ARG A 19 6.25 13.72 7.28
N VAL A 20 5.96 13.30 6.06
CA VAL A 20 6.72 13.80 4.93
C VAL A 20 6.05 15.09 4.50
N PRO A 21 6.76 16.22 4.51
CA PRO A 21 6.34 17.36 3.73
C PRO A 21 6.41 16.91 2.28
N TRP A 22 5.28 16.46 1.74
CA TRP A 22 5.14 16.31 0.30
C TRP A 22 5.55 17.65 -0.31
N THR A 23 6.36 17.61 -1.37
CA THR A 23 6.85 18.79 -2.05
C THR A 23 5.64 19.67 -2.39
N LYS A 24 5.37 20.66 -1.54
CA LYS A 24 4.35 21.67 -1.75
C LYS A 24 4.81 22.41 -3.00
N LYS A 25 4.37 21.95 -4.17
CA LYS A 25 4.36 22.78 -5.37
C LYS A 25 3.35 23.87 -5.04
N ASN A 26 3.84 24.93 -4.41
CA ASN A 26 3.11 26.17 -4.24
C ASN A 26 2.88 26.72 -5.65
N ILE A 27 1.83 26.23 -6.32
CA ILE A 27 1.34 26.83 -7.55
C ILE A 27 0.70 28.14 -7.09
N PRO A 28 1.31 29.30 -7.37
CA PRO A 28 0.76 30.57 -6.94
C PRO A 28 -0.46 30.84 -7.82
N LEU A 29 -1.65 30.61 -7.26
CA LEU A 29 -2.91 31.01 -7.87
C LEU A 29 -3.00 32.55 -7.83
N LYS A 30 -2.39 33.20 -8.82
CA LYS A 30 -2.56 34.64 -9.09
C LYS A 30 -4.01 34.88 -9.51
N ASN A 31 -4.91 35.10 -8.55
CA ASN A 31 -6.10 35.96 -8.64
C ASN A 31 -6.86 35.95 -7.31
N THR A 32 -6.94 37.10 -6.66
CA THR A 32 -7.31 37.35 -5.25
C THR A 32 -8.83 37.35 -4.95
N ILE A 33 -9.63 36.55 -5.67
CA ILE A 33 -11.04 36.26 -5.32
C ILE A 33 -11.14 34.94 -4.51
N PHE A 34 -10.00 34.30 -4.20
CA PHE A 34 -9.92 32.96 -3.61
C PHE A 34 -9.88 32.89 -2.08
N PHE A 35 -9.96 34.01 -1.34
CA PHE A 35 -9.82 33.99 0.13
C PHE A 35 -10.87 33.13 0.85
N ASN A 36 -12.12 33.07 0.36
CA ASN A 36 -13.12 32.15 0.92
C ASN A 36 -12.89 30.68 0.55
N LYS A 37 -12.19 30.41 -0.57
CA LYS A 37 -11.97 29.02 -1.02
C LYS A 37 -11.01 28.27 -0.11
N ALA A 38 -9.93 28.92 0.34
CA ALA A 38 -8.98 28.31 1.27
C ALA A 38 -9.65 27.95 2.60
N LYS A 39 -10.48 28.87 3.14
CA LYS A 39 -11.19 28.65 4.40
C LYS A 39 -12.09 27.40 4.37
N HIS A 40 -12.84 27.20 3.29
CA HIS A 40 -13.72 26.04 3.19
C HIS A 40 -12.98 24.70 2.99
N CYS A 41 -11.82 24.70 2.34
CA CYS A 41 -11.00 23.49 2.24
C CYS A 41 -10.46 23.11 3.63
N GLU A 42 -9.95 24.09 4.37
CA GLU A 42 -9.47 23.91 5.74
C GLU A 42 -10.59 23.39 6.67
N GLU A 43 -11.79 23.96 6.59
CA GLU A 43 -12.97 23.49 7.35
C GLU A 43 -13.30 22.03 7.06
N TRP A 44 -13.19 21.59 5.80
CA TRP A 44 -13.42 20.19 5.42
C TRP A 44 -12.32 19.27 5.98
N HIS A 45 -11.04 19.65 5.85
CA HIS A 45 -9.91 18.91 6.42
C HIS A 45 -10.05 18.74 7.94
N GLN A 46 -10.35 19.82 8.67
CA GLN A 46 -10.57 19.77 10.12
C GLN A 46 -11.76 18.87 10.49
N SER A 47 -12.83 18.90 9.70
CA SER A 47 -14.02 18.09 9.95
C SER A 47 -13.74 16.60 9.79
N ILE A 48 -13.02 16.21 8.73
CA ILE A 48 -12.65 14.80 8.54
C ILE A 48 -11.66 14.36 9.61
N ASP A 49 -10.62 15.15 9.92
CA ASP A 49 -9.61 14.82 10.93
C ASP A 49 -10.20 14.61 12.32
N ALA A 50 -11.19 15.42 12.70
CA ALA A 50 -11.91 15.27 13.96
C ALA A 50 -12.69 13.94 14.07
N CYS A 51 -13.04 13.31 12.95
CA CYS A 51 -13.84 12.10 12.91
C CYS A 51 -13.01 10.80 13.00
N ILE A 52 -11.81 10.79 12.42
CA ILE A 52 -11.03 9.57 12.16
C ILE A 52 -10.11 9.17 13.31
N ASP A 53 -9.74 10.11 14.18
CA ASP A 53 -8.69 9.91 15.18
C ASP A 53 -7.44 9.25 14.53
N THR A 54 -7.08 8.04 14.97
CA THR A 54 -5.92 7.25 14.50
C THR A 54 -6.30 6.08 13.59
N LEU A 55 -7.57 5.99 13.17
CA LEU A 55 -8.07 4.88 12.36
C LEU A 55 -7.69 5.02 10.89
N HIS A 56 -7.52 3.88 10.23
CA HIS A 56 -7.25 3.73 8.80
C HIS A 56 -8.38 2.98 8.07
N PRO A 57 -8.51 3.14 6.75
CA PRO A 57 -9.55 2.46 5.94
C PRO A 57 -9.64 0.94 6.14
N SER A 58 -8.52 0.27 6.45
CA SER A 58 -8.50 -1.16 6.76
C SER A 58 -9.15 -1.54 8.11
N ASP A 59 -9.33 -0.60 9.02
CA ASP A 59 -9.81 -0.88 10.37
C ASP A 59 -11.32 -1.11 10.37
N ALA A 60 -11.78 -2.14 11.09
CA ALA A 60 -13.20 -2.54 11.10
C ALA A 60 -14.16 -1.45 11.62
N ARG A 61 -13.65 -0.48 12.39
CA ARG A 61 -14.43 0.63 12.97
C ARG A 61 -14.25 1.94 12.21
N PHE A 62 -13.65 1.92 11.02
CA PHE A 62 -13.39 3.13 10.26
C PHE A 62 -14.70 3.87 9.91
N PRO A 63 -14.83 5.17 10.21
CA PRO A 63 -16.11 5.88 10.22
C PRO A 63 -16.54 6.40 8.83
N TYR A 64 -16.63 5.53 7.83
CA TYR A 64 -16.96 5.90 6.45
C TYR A 64 -18.18 6.81 6.32
N VAL A 65 -19.27 6.48 7.01
CA VAL A 65 -20.54 7.22 6.92
C VAL A 65 -20.38 8.69 7.34
N PHE A 66 -19.65 8.96 8.42
CA PHE A 66 -19.43 10.33 8.89
C PHE A 66 -18.55 11.13 7.93
N LEU A 67 -17.50 10.50 7.39
CA LEU A 67 -16.66 11.12 6.36
C LEU A 67 -17.48 11.52 5.13
N TYR A 68 -18.45 10.69 4.72
CA TYR A 68 -19.32 10.99 3.59
C TYR A 68 -20.19 12.22 3.88
N GLN A 69 -20.77 12.30 5.08
CA GLN A 69 -21.58 13.45 5.49
C GLN A 69 -20.80 14.76 5.48
N HIS A 70 -19.53 14.75 5.89
CA HIS A 70 -18.68 15.93 5.83
C HIS A 70 -18.41 16.38 4.38
N THR A 71 -18.13 15.44 3.48
CA THR A 71 -17.95 15.74 2.05
C THR A 71 -19.25 16.23 1.40
N ASP A 72 -20.37 15.58 1.64
CA ASP A 72 -21.69 16.01 1.15
C ASP A 72 -22.03 17.43 1.63
N THR A 73 -21.79 17.73 2.92
CA THR A 73 -21.98 19.06 3.49
C THR A 73 -21.10 20.09 2.81
N TYR A 74 -19.83 19.76 2.55
CA TYR A 74 -18.91 20.62 1.81
C TYR A 74 -19.42 20.91 0.39
N LEU A 75 -19.86 19.88 -0.35
CA LEU A 75 -20.35 20.01 -1.72
C LEU A 75 -21.64 20.82 -1.78
N LYS A 76 -22.61 20.57 -0.88
CA LYS A 76 -23.87 21.33 -0.78
C LYS A 76 -23.64 22.82 -0.54
N LYS A 77 -22.64 23.19 0.27
CA LYS A 77 -22.24 24.61 0.49
C LYS A 77 -21.73 25.29 -0.79
N LYS A 78 -21.31 24.54 -1.81
CA LYS A 78 -20.86 25.11 -3.11
C LYS A 78 -22.01 25.36 -4.08
N GLY A 79 -23.23 24.92 -3.77
CA GLY A 79 -24.39 25.09 -4.62
C GLY A 79 -24.41 24.09 -5.78
N LYS A 80 -25.07 24.48 -6.89
CA LYS A 80 -25.15 23.64 -8.09
C LYS A 80 -23.83 23.71 -8.85
N ILE A 81 -23.01 22.66 -8.69
CA ILE A 81 -21.77 22.43 -9.43
C ILE A 81 -21.93 21.19 -10.29
N ASP A 82 -21.32 21.18 -11.47
CA ASP A 82 -21.33 19.99 -12.33
C ASP A 82 -20.39 18.90 -11.78
N GLN A 83 -20.53 17.67 -12.29
CA GLN A 83 -19.73 16.54 -11.81
C GLN A 83 -18.23 16.71 -12.11
N THR A 84 -17.86 17.39 -13.19
CA THR A 84 -16.46 17.62 -13.56
C THR A 84 -15.78 18.56 -12.56
N ASP A 85 -16.50 19.60 -12.13
CA ASP A 85 -16.10 20.54 -11.10
C ASP A 85 -16.04 19.87 -9.73
N ILE A 86 -16.99 18.98 -9.41
CA ILE A 86 -16.95 18.14 -8.19
C ILE A 86 -15.65 17.34 -8.17
N ASP A 87 -15.38 16.53 -9.21
CA ASP A 87 -14.18 15.70 -9.31
C ASP A 87 -12.91 16.55 -9.17
N THR A 88 -12.85 17.70 -9.83
CA THR A 88 -11.69 18.60 -9.77
C THR A 88 -11.45 19.12 -8.35
N ARG A 89 -12.52 19.54 -7.66
CA ARG A 89 -12.43 20.04 -6.28
C ARG A 89 -12.02 18.94 -5.31
N LEU A 90 -12.60 17.75 -5.44
CA LEU A 90 -12.29 16.62 -4.57
C LEU A 90 -10.84 16.17 -4.73
N ILE A 91 -10.30 16.17 -5.95
CA ILE A 91 -8.87 15.89 -6.19
C ILE A 91 -7.98 16.90 -5.48
N ILE A 92 -8.29 18.20 -5.59
CA ILE A 92 -7.54 19.25 -4.88
C ILE A 92 -7.60 19.04 -3.36
N LEU A 93 -8.77 18.67 -2.82
CA LEU A 93 -8.90 18.36 -1.39
C LEU A 93 -8.07 17.16 -0.97
N ILE A 94 -8.04 16.09 -1.78
CA ILE A 94 -7.23 14.90 -1.52
C ILE A 94 -5.74 15.22 -1.58
N ASP A 95 -5.29 15.93 -2.61
CA ASP A 95 -3.88 16.29 -2.81
C ASP A 95 -3.33 17.21 -1.71
N THR A 96 -4.20 18.00 -1.08
CA THR A 96 -3.81 18.94 -0.02
C THR A 96 -3.98 18.38 1.38
N HIS A 97 -4.54 17.18 1.56
CA HIS A 97 -4.74 16.56 2.87
C HIS A 97 -3.50 15.77 3.33
N GLU A 98 -3.19 15.81 4.63
CA GLU A 98 -2.05 15.08 5.21
C GLU A 98 -2.27 13.56 5.19
N ALA A 99 -3.47 13.10 5.58
CA ALA A 99 -3.87 11.69 5.55
C ALA A 99 -4.64 11.39 4.26
N ARG A 100 -3.91 11.11 3.18
CA ARG A 100 -4.48 10.97 1.84
C ARG A 100 -5.45 9.79 1.71
N ASP A 101 -5.15 8.67 2.35
CA ASP A 101 -6.01 7.49 2.43
C ASP A 101 -7.38 7.81 3.03
N VAL A 102 -7.42 8.68 4.04
CA VAL A 102 -8.66 9.17 4.65
C VAL A 102 -9.39 10.12 3.70
N ALA A 103 -8.68 11.08 3.10
CA ALA A 103 -9.31 12.02 2.18
C ALA A 103 -9.93 11.29 0.97
N ILE A 104 -9.26 10.25 0.46
CA ILE A 104 -9.81 9.36 -0.57
C ILE A 104 -11.04 8.64 -0.04
N ALA A 105 -11.00 8.10 1.18
CA ALA A 105 -12.17 7.45 1.77
C ALA A 105 -13.37 8.42 1.83
N ALA A 106 -13.15 9.66 2.25
CA ALA A 106 -14.20 10.68 2.35
C ALA A 106 -14.74 11.14 0.99
N ALA A 107 -13.90 11.19 -0.04
CA ALA A 107 -14.22 11.80 -1.33
C ALA A 107 -14.68 10.80 -2.40
N ALA A 108 -14.17 9.56 -2.39
CA ALA A 108 -14.38 8.57 -3.44
C ALA A 108 -15.86 8.34 -3.84
N PRO A 109 -16.84 8.27 -2.90
CA PRO A 109 -18.26 8.06 -3.27
C PRO A 109 -18.90 9.19 -4.07
N PHE A 110 -18.32 10.39 -4.01
CA PHE A 110 -18.85 11.59 -4.68
C PHE A 110 -18.16 11.87 -6.02
N MET A 111 -17.11 11.10 -6.34
CA MET A 111 -16.43 11.21 -7.62
C MET A 111 -17.18 10.42 -8.70
N THR A 112 -16.96 10.79 -9.97
CA THR A 112 -17.55 10.06 -11.10
C THR A 112 -17.24 8.56 -11.01
N THR A 113 -18.24 7.71 -11.26
CA THR A 113 -18.05 6.25 -11.29
C THR A 113 -17.05 5.88 -12.38
N GLY A 114 -16.03 5.09 -12.04
CA GLY A 114 -14.97 4.73 -12.99
C GLY A 114 -14.10 5.93 -13.38
N SER A 115 -14.03 6.96 -12.54
CA SER A 115 -13.23 8.15 -12.80
C SER A 115 -11.78 7.75 -13.03
N ALA A 116 -11.34 7.88 -14.29
CA ALA A 116 -9.94 7.77 -14.67
C ALA A 116 -9.07 8.74 -13.85
N ARG A 117 -9.66 9.81 -13.29
CA ARG A 117 -8.95 10.77 -12.45
C ARG A 117 -8.61 10.20 -11.07
N LEU A 118 -9.55 9.52 -10.40
CA LEU A 118 -9.24 8.83 -9.14
C LEU A 118 -8.19 7.73 -9.38
N ARG A 119 -8.28 7.03 -10.52
CA ARG A 119 -7.27 6.04 -10.87
C ARG A 119 -5.90 6.65 -11.16
N ALA A 120 -5.84 7.76 -11.88
CA ALA A 120 -4.62 8.51 -12.13
C ALA A 120 -4.00 9.04 -10.83
N LEU A 121 -4.83 9.51 -9.89
CA LEU A 121 -4.42 9.94 -8.56
C LEU A 121 -3.68 8.82 -7.81
N LEU A 122 -4.31 7.64 -7.74
CA LEU A 122 -3.74 6.44 -7.12
C LEU A 122 -2.48 5.93 -7.84
N HIS A 123 -2.35 6.19 -9.14
CA HIS A 123 -1.18 5.81 -9.92
C HIS A 123 0.02 6.76 -9.68
N VAL A 124 -0.23 8.06 -9.53
CA VAL A 124 0.80 9.02 -9.07
C VAL A 124 1.31 8.63 -7.68
N ASP A 125 0.44 8.05 -6.84
CA ASP A 125 0.80 7.58 -5.51
C ASP A 125 1.56 6.26 -5.50
N LEU A 126 1.73 5.61 -6.65
CA LEU A 126 2.65 4.49 -6.81
C LEU A 126 4.12 4.92 -6.68
N ASN A 127 4.38 6.20 -6.36
CA ASN A 127 5.66 6.77 -5.90
C ASN A 127 6.12 6.22 -4.54
N VAL A 128 5.89 4.93 -4.31
CA VAL A 128 6.56 4.14 -3.27
C VAL A 128 8.07 4.29 -3.50
N THR A 129 8.75 4.91 -2.52
CA THR A 129 10.17 5.26 -2.66
C THR A 129 11.00 3.99 -2.86
N GLN A 130 11.80 3.97 -3.93
CA GLN A 130 12.63 2.80 -4.26
C GLN A 130 13.57 2.45 -3.11
N GLY A 131 13.76 1.16 -2.84
CA GLY A 131 14.60 0.64 -1.77
C GLY A 131 14.01 0.73 -0.35
N SER A 132 13.37 1.84 0.01
CA SER A 132 12.78 2.03 1.36
C SER A 132 11.33 1.57 1.47
N TYR A 133 10.62 1.51 0.33
CA TYR A 133 9.19 1.27 0.25
C TYR A 133 8.35 2.27 1.05
N TRP A 134 8.91 3.47 1.26
CA TRP A 134 8.21 4.56 1.90
C TRP A 134 6.92 4.91 1.15
N GLY A 135 5.80 5.00 1.86
CA GLY A 135 4.48 5.30 1.29
C GLY A 135 3.68 4.06 0.85
N LEU A 136 4.25 2.85 0.91
CA LEU A 136 3.54 1.62 0.55
C LEU A 136 2.27 1.44 1.40
N GLU A 137 2.34 1.63 2.72
CA GLU A 137 1.18 1.49 3.61
C GLU A 137 0.05 2.44 3.20
N THR A 138 0.36 3.74 3.03
CA THR A 138 -0.61 4.74 2.60
C THR A 138 -1.21 4.40 1.25
N TRP A 139 -0.41 3.93 0.29
CA TRP A 139 -0.91 3.52 -1.02
C TRP A 139 -1.89 2.33 -0.92
N LEU A 140 -1.57 1.31 -0.13
CA LEU A 140 -2.47 0.16 0.10
C LEU A 140 -3.78 0.60 0.78
N GLN A 141 -3.71 1.48 1.78
CA GLN A 141 -4.89 2.05 2.44
C GLN A 141 -5.77 2.86 1.47
N SER A 142 -5.15 3.64 0.59
CA SER A 142 -5.84 4.40 -0.46
C SER A 142 -6.58 3.49 -1.45
N LEU A 143 -6.02 2.33 -1.82
CA LEU A 143 -6.72 1.35 -2.66
C LEU A 143 -7.95 0.77 -1.94
N ILE A 144 -7.82 0.44 -0.65
CA ILE A 144 -8.93 -0.07 0.17
C ILE A 144 -10.05 0.98 0.27
N ALA A 145 -9.68 2.23 0.55
CA ALA A 145 -10.60 3.36 0.62
C ALA A 145 -11.32 3.60 -0.72
N ALA A 146 -10.57 3.63 -1.81
CA ALA A 146 -11.11 3.86 -3.15
C ALA A 146 -12.06 2.74 -3.59
N ASN A 147 -11.74 1.47 -3.35
CA ASN A 147 -12.63 0.35 -3.66
C ASN A 147 -13.95 0.42 -2.86
N HIS A 148 -13.89 0.82 -1.59
CA HIS A 148 -15.11 0.95 -0.77
C HIS A 148 -16.05 2.05 -1.29
N GLY A 149 -15.51 3.20 -1.71
CA GLY A 149 -16.33 4.33 -2.19
C GLY A 149 -16.64 4.33 -3.68
N ASN A 150 -15.74 3.77 -4.50
CA ASN A 150 -15.80 3.79 -5.97
C ASN A 150 -15.19 2.49 -6.55
N PRO A 151 -15.91 1.36 -6.46
CA PRO A 151 -15.41 0.04 -6.91
C PRO A 151 -15.15 -0.04 -8.42
N ALA A 152 -15.67 0.91 -9.20
CA ALA A 152 -15.36 1.02 -10.63
C ALA A 152 -13.95 1.58 -10.89
N SER A 153 -13.36 2.30 -9.93
CA SER A 153 -11.99 2.80 -10.04
C SER A 153 -10.94 1.83 -9.50
N VAL A 154 -11.27 1.02 -8.49
CA VAL A 154 -10.39 0.00 -7.91
C VAL A 154 -11.17 -1.30 -7.73
N THR A 155 -10.69 -2.35 -8.37
CA THR A 155 -11.34 -3.66 -8.37
C THR A 155 -11.26 -4.34 -6.99
N ASP A 156 -12.18 -5.27 -6.74
CA ASP A 156 -12.17 -6.06 -5.50
C ASP A 156 -10.90 -6.90 -5.36
N LEU A 157 -10.32 -7.35 -6.48
CA LEU A 157 -9.06 -8.09 -6.49
C LEU A 157 -7.90 -7.21 -6.01
N GLU A 158 -7.78 -5.97 -6.50
CA GLU A 158 -6.75 -5.02 -6.06
C GLU A 158 -6.92 -4.68 -4.57
N ALA A 159 -8.15 -4.46 -4.12
CA ALA A 159 -8.44 -4.18 -2.71
C ALA A 159 -8.14 -5.38 -1.81
N LEU A 160 -8.41 -6.60 -2.28
CA LEU A 160 -8.04 -7.84 -1.59
C LEU A 160 -6.52 -7.97 -1.45
N TRP A 161 -5.79 -7.75 -2.54
CA TRP A 161 -4.32 -7.71 -2.52
C TRP A 161 -3.82 -6.65 -1.54
N ALA A 162 -4.39 -5.46 -1.56
CA ALA A 162 -4.02 -4.38 -0.66
C ALA A 162 -4.19 -4.77 0.81
N ARG A 163 -5.34 -5.34 1.19
CA ARG A 163 -5.61 -5.82 2.57
C ARG A 163 -4.62 -6.90 3.00
N LYS A 164 -4.27 -7.82 2.09
CA LYS A 164 -3.35 -8.93 2.39
C LYS A 164 -1.89 -8.52 2.46
N LEU A 165 -1.49 -7.49 1.72
CA LEU A 165 -0.13 -6.96 1.71
C LEU A 165 0.11 -5.92 2.82
N LEU A 166 -0.93 -5.34 3.40
CA LEU A 166 -0.83 -4.33 4.44
C LEU A 166 0.01 -4.77 5.66
N PRO A 167 -0.08 -6.01 6.19
CA PRO A 167 0.81 -6.45 7.27
C PRO A 167 2.31 -6.47 6.91
N PHE A 168 2.62 -6.45 5.61
CA PHE A 168 3.98 -6.48 5.06
C PHE A 168 4.50 -5.09 4.65
N SER A 169 3.69 -4.03 4.77
CA SER A 169 4.10 -2.67 4.42
C SER A 169 4.87 -1.93 5.52
N ASN A 170 5.13 -2.60 6.65
CA ASN A 170 5.87 -2.02 7.76
C ASN A 170 7.30 -1.68 7.38
N TYR A 171 7.72 -0.45 7.66
CA TYR A 171 9.10 0.00 7.51
C TYR A 171 10.06 -0.81 8.39
N GLY A 172 11.30 -0.98 7.92
CA GLY A 172 12.33 -1.66 8.71
C GLY A 172 13.46 -2.23 7.85
N SER A 173 14.19 -3.19 8.41
CA SER A 173 15.22 -3.92 7.68
C SER A 173 14.60 -4.82 6.62
N SER A 174 15.09 -4.70 5.38
CA SER A 174 14.63 -5.46 4.20
C SER A 174 13.14 -5.28 3.86
N PRO A 175 12.70 -4.05 3.55
CA PRO A 175 11.31 -3.80 3.19
C PRO A 175 10.90 -4.53 1.90
N ALA A 176 11.80 -4.60 0.91
CA ALA A 176 11.58 -5.35 -0.33
C ALA A 176 11.34 -6.85 -0.06
N GLY A 177 12.17 -7.47 0.78
CA GLY A 177 12.02 -8.89 1.15
C GLY A 177 10.72 -9.19 1.87
N ARG A 178 10.29 -8.32 2.79
CA ARG A 178 8.98 -8.46 3.48
C ARG A 178 7.82 -8.31 2.52
N TYR A 179 7.87 -7.33 1.62
CA TYR A 179 6.84 -7.16 0.60
C TYR A 179 6.73 -8.40 -0.29
N LEU A 180 7.86 -8.94 -0.77
CA LEU A 180 7.90 -10.17 -1.58
C LEU A 180 7.39 -11.40 -0.82
N GLN A 181 7.67 -11.51 0.47
CA GLN A 181 7.08 -12.53 1.33
C GLN A 181 5.55 -12.41 1.34
N GLY A 182 5.02 -11.19 1.47
CA GLY A 182 3.59 -10.91 1.39
C GLY A 182 3.00 -11.32 0.05
N VAL A 183 3.61 -10.92 -1.06
CA VAL A 183 3.19 -11.29 -2.42
C VAL A 183 3.17 -12.81 -2.58
N SER A 184 4.20 -13.49 -2.08
CA SER A 184 4.28 -14.94 -2.16
C SER A 184 3.15 -15.64 -1.40
N LYS A 185 2.73 -15.09 -0.25
CA LYS A 185 1.56 -15.59 0.48
C LYS A 185 0.27 -15.35 -0.29
N VAL A 186 0.08 -14.16 -0.84
CA VAL A 186 -1.11 -13.82 -1.64
C VAL A 186 -1.25 -14.74 -2.85
N LEU A 187 -0.17 -14.98 -3.59
CA LEU A 187 -0.18 -15.90 -4.76
C LEU A 187 -0.47 -17.36 -4.36
N ARG A 188 -0.11 -17.77 -3.16
CA ARG A 188 -0.40 -19.12 -2.65
C ARG A 188 -1.82 -19.26 -2.12
N GLU A 189 -2.35 -18.22 -1.50
CA GLU A 189 -3.72 -18.18 -0.98
C GLU A 189 -4.76 -17.99 -2.09
N PHE A 190 -4.43 -17.22 -3.13
CA PHE A 190 -5.38 -16.83 -4.17
C PHE A 190 -4.92 -17.27 -5.55
N SER A 191 -5.83 -17.88 -6.30
CA SER A 191 -5.63 -18.29 -7.68
C SER A 191 -5.56 -17.07 -8.61
N THR A 192 -4.39 -16.42 -8.66
CA THR A 192 -4.11 -15.34 -9.59
C THR A 192 -3.54 -15.96 -10.87
N PRO A 193 -4.25 -15.95 -12.01
CA PRO A 193 -3.78 -16.60 -13.22
C PRO A 193 -2.53 -15.92 -13.78
N ASN A 194 -2.48 -14.59 -13.69
CA ASN A 194 -1.32 -13.78 -14.06
C ASN A 194 -1.35 -12.41 -13.36
N MET A 195 -0.19 -11.77 -13.24
CA MET A 195 -0.07 -10.42 -12.68
C MET A 195 -0.73 -9.33 -13.53
N GLY A 196 -1.14 -9.62 -14.76
CA GLY A 196 -1.83 -8.68 -15.64
C GLY A 196 -3.21 -8.25 -15.11
N SER A 197 -3.81 -9.05 -14.21
CA SER A 197 -5.02 -8.68 -13.47
C SER A 197 -4.79 -7.62 -12.38
N VAL A 198 -3.53 -7.38 -11.99
CA VAL A 198 -3.12 -6.46 -10.93
C VAL A 198 -1.83 -5.72 -11.33
N PRO A 199 -1.85 -4.90 -12.41
CA PRO A 199 -0.64 -4.41 -13.08
C PRO A 199 0.25 -3.51 -12.20
N GLU A 200 -0.32 -2.74 -11.28
CA GLU A 200 0.44 -1.95 -10.31
C GLU A 200 1.20 -2.83 -9.33
N PHE A 201 0.55 -3.87 -8.80
CA PHE A 201 1.21 -4.84 -7.95
C PHE A 201 2.29 -5.60 -8.73
N ALA A 202 2.09 -5.87 -10.02
CA ALA A 202 3.10 -6.43 -10.90
C ALA A 202 4.36 -5.54 -10.97
N THR A 203 4.15 -4.25 -11.21
CA THR A 203 5.21 -3.24 -11.31
C THR A 203 6.00 -3.13 -9.99
N LEU A 204 5.29 -3.04 -8.86
CA LEU A 204 5.92 -3.00 -7.53
C LEU A 204 6.65 -4.29 -7.19
N THR A 205 6.13 -5.44 -7.61
CA THR A 205 6.75 -6.74 -7.36
C THR A 205 8.05 -6.89 -8.13
N ARG A 206 8.09 -6.57 -9.43
CA ARG A 206 9.35 -6.59 -10.19
C ARG A 206 10.39 -5.67 -9.59
N ARG A 207 10.00 -4.44 -9.22
CA ARG A 207 10.88 -3.50 -8.50
C ARG A 207 11.41 -4.11 -7.20
N ALA A 208 10.55 -4.77 -6.43
CA ALA A 208 10.95 -5.41 -5.17
C ALA A 208 11.91 -6.58 -5.37
N ILE A 209 11.74 -7.36 -6.44
CA ILE A 209 12.68 -8.42 -6.79
C ILE A 209 14.06 -7.82 -7.09
N MET A 210 14.12 -6.77 -7.92
CA MET A 210 15.38 -6.09 -8.25
C MET A 210 16.05 -5.48 -7.01
N ASP A 211 15.31 -4.73 -6.20
CA ASP A 211 15.81 -4.08 -4.99
C ASP A 211 16.29 -5.14 -3.97
N PHE A 212 15.57 -6.26 -3.83
CA PHE A 212 15.95 -7.35 -2.94
C PHE A 212 17.21 -8.10 -3.43
N ALA A 213 17.31 -8.37 -4.73
CA ALA A 213 18.51 -8.98 -5.31
C ALA A 213 19.75 -8.10 -5.08
N ALA A 214 19.64 -6.79 -5.34
CA ALA A 214 20.69 -5.83 -5.04
C ALA A 214 21.03 -5.78 -3.53
N GLN A 215 20.03 -5.91 -2.66
CA GLN A 215 20.23 -5.98 -1.22
C GLN A 215 21.05 -7.22 -0.82
N LEU A 216 20.73 -8.39 -1.35
CA LEU A 216 21.47 -9.63 -1.08
C LEU A 216 22.92 -9.55 -1.58
N GLU A 217 23.11 -9.00 -2.78
CA GLU A 217 24.42 -8.78 -3.36
C GLU A 217 25.25 -7.80 -2.53
N GLY A 218 24.63 -6.72 -2.05
CA GLY A 218 25.26 -5.78 -1.11
C GLY A 218 25.70 -6.45 0.20
N MET A 219 24.89 -7.37 0.74
CA MET A 219 25.27 -8.15 1.92
C MET A 219 26.40 -9.12 1.61
N ARG A 220 26.40 -9.77 0.44
CA ARG A 220 27.46 -10.66 -0.04
C ARG A 220 28.80 -9.95 -0.10
N LEU A 221 28.85 -8.79 -0.76
CA LEU A 221 30.07 -7.99 -0.93
C LEU A 221 30.62 -7.46 0.40
N ARG A 222 29.75 -7.21 1.38
CA ARG A 222 30.13 -6.77 2.74
C ARG A 222 30.39 -7.92 3.71
N CYS A 223 30.39 -9.16 3.23
CA CYS A 223 30.51 -10.37 4.06
C CYS A 223 29.47 -10.44 5.21
N GLN A 224 28.29 -9.83 5.04
CA GLN A 224 27.21 -9.82 6.03
C GLN A 224 26.35 -11.09 5.94
N TRP A 225 26.99 -12.26 6.02
CA TRP A 225 26.37 -13.55 5.75
C TRP A 225 25.19 -13.88 6.69
N THR A 226 25.27 -13.51 7.96
CA THR A 226 24.18 -13.71 8.92
C THR A 226 22.93 -12.92 8.53
N ALA A 227 23.10 -11.67 8.07
CA ALA A 227 22.00 -10.83 7.63
C ALA A 227 21.40 -11.36 6.31
N ALA A 228 22.25 -11.77 5.37
CA ALA A 228 21.80 -12.39 4.11
C ALA A 228 20.99 -13.66 4.38
N TYR A 229 21.46 -14.52 5.30
CA TYR A 229 20.77 -15.75 5.66
C TYR A 229 19.40 -15.50 6.28
N ALA A 230 19.30 -14.50 7.18
CA ALA A 230 18.03 -14.08 7.73
C ALA A 230 17.08 -13.50 6.67
N ALA A 231 17.61 -12.73 5.71
CA ALA A 231 16.83 -12.10 4.65
C ALA A 231 16.24 -13.12 3.66
N VAL A 232 16.97 -14.20 3.34
CA VAL A 232 16.49 -15.25 2.42
C VAL A 232 15.61 -16.31 3.08
N ALA A 233 15.33 -16.19 4.38
CA ALA A 233 14.63 -17.24 5.13
C ALA A 233 13.23 -17.57 4.59
N TRP A 234 12.52 -16.56 4.08
CA TRP A 234 11.21 -16.78 3.45
C TRP A 234 11.31 -17.54 2.11
N MET A 235 12.41 -17.40 1.36
CA MET A 235 12.63 -18.16 0.12
C MET A 235 12.90 -19.64 0.39
N MET A 236 13.55 -19.96 1.53
CA MET A 236 13.72 -21.35 1.97
C MET A 236 12.37 -22.02 2.23
N GLU A 237 11.40 -21.27 2.77
CA GLU A 237 10.06 -21.78 2.97
C GLU A 237 9.33 -21.99 1.65
N LEU A 238 9.59 -21.15 0.64
CA LEU A 238 9.03 -21.36 -0.71
C LEU A 238 9.50 -22.67 -1.32
N THR A 239 10.80 -22.98 -1.26
CA THR A 239 11.32 -24.24 -1.81
C THR A 239 10.77 -25.46 -1.06
N ARG A 240 10.55 -25.35 0.25
CA ARG A 240 9.98 -26.42 1.07
C ARG A 240 8.49 -26.67 0.80
N THR A 241 7.74 -25.60 0.58
CA THR A 241 6.31 -25.62 0.27
C THR A 241 6.06 -25.62 -1.24
N GLY A 242 7.10 -25.87 -2.03
CA GLY A 242 7.03 -25.93 -3.48
C GLY A 242 5.92 -26.89 -3.90
N PRO A 243 5.12 -26.55 -4.91
CA PRO A 243 3.96 -27.32 -5.24
C PRO A 243 4.36 -28.72 -5.69
N ALA A 244 3.81 -29.74 -5.03
CA ALA A 244 3.79 -31.11 -5.56
C ALA A 244 2.91 -31.10 -6.81
N ALA A 245 3.49 -30.77 -7.97
CA ALA A 245 2.80 -30.69 -9.26
C ALA A 245 1.57 -29.75 -9.30
N THR A 246 1.79 -28.43 -9.31
CA THR A 246 0.68 -27.47 -9.51
C THR A 246 0.09 -27.55 -10.91
N ILE A 247 -1.24 -27.50 -10.94
CA ILE A 247 -2.11 -27.21 -12.09
C ILE A 247 -1.54 -26.02 -12.88
N LEU A 248 -1.34 -26.21 -14.19
CA LEU A 248 -0.62 -25.31 -15.13
C LEU A 248 -1.11 -23.85 -15.18
N GLU A 249 -2.25 -23.52 -14.58
CA GLU A 249 -2.98 -22.27 -14.81
C GLU A 249 -2.76 -21.19 -13.74
N ARG A 250 -1.98 -21.46 -12.70
CA ARG A 250 -1.78 -20.51 -11.58
C ARG A 250 -0.37 -19.94 -11.57
N LEU A 251 -0.27 -18.62 -11.47
CA LEU A 251 1.00 -17.96 -11.28
C LEU A 251 1.55 -18.31 -9.88
N SER A 252 2.67 -19.02 -9.86
CA SER A 252 3.38 -19.35 -8.63
C SER A 252 4.43 -18.28 -8.30
N PRO A 253 4.74 -18.05 -7.00
CA PRO A 253 5.86 -17.21 -6.60
C PRO A 253 7.19 -17.63 -7.25
N GLU A 254 7.40 -18.94 -7.42
CA GLU A 254 8.60 -19.52 -8.01
C GLU A 254 8.75 -19.12 -9.48
N GLN A 255 7.68 -19.16 -10.28
CA GLN A 255 7.72 -18.71 -11.68
C GLN A 255 8.10 -17.23 -11.78
N LEU A 256 7.57 -16.40 -10.86
CA LEU A 256 7.89 -14.98 -10.85
C LEU A 256 9.36 -14.71 -10.47
N LEU A 257 9.88 -15.45 -9.50
CA LEU A 257 11.29 -15.37 -9.11
C LEU A 257 12.21 -15.97 -10.19
N ASP A 258 11.80 -17.02 -10.88
CA ASP A 258 12.55 -17.62 -12.00
C ASP A 258 12.75 -16.65 -13.15
N SER A 259 11.73 -15.85 -13.47
CA SER A 259 11.82 -14.87 -14.55
C SER A 259 12.65 -13.64 -14.19
N GLU A 260 12.53 -13.14 -12.96
CA GLU A 260 13.05 -11.81 -12.59
C GLU A 260 14.33 -11.89 -11.71
N PHE A 261 14.60 -13.02 -11.05
CA PHE A 261 15.79 -13.23 -10.20
C PHE A 261 16.28 -14.68 -10.25
N PRO A 262 16.89 -15.15 -11.37
CA PRO A 262 17.21 -16.56 -11.59
C PRO A 262 18.08 -17.23 -10.51
N GLU A 263 18.91 -16.46 -9.81
CA GLU A 263 19.79 -16.95 -8.73
C GLU A 263 19.06 -17.19 -7.40
N TRP A 264 17.76 -16.86 -7.29
CA TRP A 264 17.00 -16.98 -6.04
C TRP A 264 17.07 -18.39 -5.44
N ARG A 265 17.12 -19.44 -6.28
CA ARG A 265 17.25 -20.84 -5.81
C ARG A 265 18.60 -21.12 -5.15
N VAL A 266 19.67 -20.50 -5.63
CA VAL A 266 21.00 -20.62 -5.03
C VAL A 266 20.94 -20.01 -3.62
N TRP A 267 20.36 -18.83 -3.50
CA TRP A 267 20.13 -18.15 -2.22
C TRP A 267 19.22 -18.95 -1.28
N ALA A 268 18.13 -19.52 -1.78
CA ALA A 268 17.20 -20.32 -0.98
C ALA A 268 17.80 -21.65 -0.48
N ASN A 269 18.67 -22.27 -1.28
CA ASN A 269 19.35 -23.52 -0.92
C ASN A 269 20.66 -23.31 -0.16
N TRP A 270 21.12 -22.07 -0.04
CA TRP A 270 22.32 -21.75 0.70
C TRP A 270 22.14 -22.09 2.19
N ARG A 271 23.10 -22.85 2.72
CA ARG A 271 23.17 -23.30 4.12
C ARG A 271 24.53 -22.90 4.70
N PRO A 272 24.70 -21.64 5.12
CA PRO A 272 25.93 -21.23 5.76
C PRO A 272 26.16 -22.04 7.03
N HIS A 273 27.43 -22.42 7.27
CA HIS A 273 27.83 -23.01 8.54
C HIS A 273 27.78 -21.92 9.62
N SER A 274 26.61 -21.68 10.22
CA SER A 274 26.35 -20.58 11.17
C SER A 274 27.37 -20.54 12.32
N LYS A 275 27.80 -21.72 12.80
CA LYS A 275 28.84 -21.86 13.84
C LYS A 275 30.21 -21.27 13.45
N ARG A 276 30.54 -21.25 12.16
CA ARG A 276 31.82 -20.70 11.65
C ARG A 276 31.75 -19.21 11.36
N ILE A 277 30.55 -18.67 11.11
CA ILE A 277 30.34 -17.27 10.69
C ILE A 277 30.19 -16.33 11.89
N ALA A 278 29.80 -16.85 13.05
CA ALA A 278 29.63 -16.06 14.27
C ALA A 278 30.94 -15.80 15.06
N ARG A 279 32.09 -16.23 14.54
CA ARG A 279 33.42 -15.95 15.11
C ARG A 279 34.08 -14.81 14.35
#